data_AF-A0AAN7PQH9-F1
#
_entry.id   AF-A0AAN7PQH9-F1
#
_cell.length_a   1.000
_cell.length_b   1.000
_cell.length_c   1.000
_cell.angle_alpha   90.00
_cell.angle_beta   90.00
_cell.angle_gamma   90.00
#
_symmetry.space_group_name_H-M   'P 1'
#
loop_
_entity.id
_entity.type
_entity.pdbx_description
1 polymer ?
#
loop_
_entity_poly.entity_id
_entity_poly.type
_entity_poly.pdbx_seq_one_letter_code
_entity_poly.pdbx_strand_id
1 'polypeptide(L)'
;MAGKLVISRLVQDELTYECQVRGIGSGTVEEMRKSLAKAIRMENEGTTLPIPTYPYTFEEDMLAIRTKIEPIETGIAALTTSKSNKHIKLETTLNHLLGRLKRSKPQNDDEIKERSEVLGKILALMTDLDNRCEEIEKQQQIVPAELSILENRMPRHSSFEQDFGDGDEEENEVSPPIFDRTAVSQTLARVHAKSMPVYKWGLQFSGGKQGGKNGFIPGALTIFRSGTKSGDYHDEMNASNFLKWRQAHDYKALF
;
A
#
# COMPACT_ATOMS: atom_id res chain seq x y z
N MET A 1 9.75 -5.92 -4.58
CA MET A 1 8.45 -5.19 -4.60
C MET A 1 8.55 -4.04 -3.61
N ALA A 2 8.37 -2.79 -4.03
CA ALA A 2 8.30 -1.67 -3.07
C ALA A 2 6.86 -1.61 -2.56
N GLY A 3 6.65 -1.87 -1.26
CA GLY A 3 5.32 -1.79 -0.66
C GLY A 3 4.72 -0.41 -0.81
N LYS A 4 3.40 -0.34 -0.99
CA LYS A 4 2.68 0.92 -1.13
C LYS A 4 2.63 1.62 0.23
N LEU A 5 3.29 2.77 0.35
CA LEU A 5 3.26 3.57 1.58
C LEU A 5 1.85 4.12 1.82
N VAL A 6 1.20 3.73 2.91
CA VAL A 6 -0.13 4.21 3.28
C VAL A 6 -0.01 5.43 4.20
N ILE A 7 0.03 6.62 3.60
CA ILE A 7 0.29 7.91 4.28
C ILE A 7 -0.62 8.16 5.49
N SER A 8 -1.88 7.71 5.44
CA SER A 8 -2.84 7.88 6.53
C SER A 8 -2.50 7.09 7.79
N ARG A 9 -1.59 6.09 7.71
CA ARG A 9 -1.19 5.24 8.82
C ARG A 9 0.16 5.63 9.43
N LEU A 10 0.88 6.56 8.80
CA LEU A 10 2.12 7.09 9.33
C LEU A 10 1.86 7.90 10.61
N VAL A 11 2.74 7.71 11.57
CA VAL A 11 2.82 8.50 12.80
C VAL A 11 3.54 9.84 12.54
N GLN A 12 3.43 10.79 13.48
CA GLN A 12 3.88 12.17 13.27
C GLN A 12 5.38 12.31 12.97
N ASP A 13 6.21 11.51 13.63
CA ASP A 13 7.65 11.46 13.41
C ASP A 13 8.01 10.92 12.01
N GLU A 14 7.29 9.91 11.52
CA GLU A 14 7.45 9.37 10.16
C GLU A 14 7.02 10.38 9.09
N LEU A 15 5.92 11.08 9.35
CA LEU A 15 5.45 12.15 8.46
C LEU A 15 6.47 13.29 8.40
N THR A 16 6.97 13.72 9.56
CA THR A 16 8.01 14.76 9.64
C THR A 16 9.25 14.33 8.86
N TYR A 17 9.69 13.09 9.02
CA TYR A 17 10.82 12.52 8.28
C TYR A 17 10.58 12.55 6.76
N GLU A 18 9.46 12.00 6.28
CA GLU A 18 9.17 11.95 4.83
C GLU A 18 8.96 13.35 4.21
N CYS A 19 8.45 14.31 4.98
CA CYS A 19 8.36 15.71 4.58
C CYS A 19 9.73 16.38 4.47
N GLN A 20 10.60 16.20 5.48
CA GLN A 20 11.95 16.79 5.49
C GLN A 20 12.81 16.25 4.35
N VAL A 21 12.80 14.94 4.09
CA VAL A 21 13.54 14.34 2.96
C VAL A 21 13.09 14.89 1.61
N ARG A 22 11.84 15.35 1.49
CA ARG A 22 11.29 15.95 0.26
C ARG A 22 11.33 17.47 0.24
N GLY A 23 11.81 18.12 1.29
CA GLY A 23 11.82 19.58 1.39
C GLY A 23 10.41 20.18 1.51
N ILE A 24 9.46 19.40 2.03
CA ILE A 24 8.09 19.87 2.32
C ILE A 24 8.11 20.51 3.70
N GLY A 25 7.51 21.69 3.84
CA GLY A 25 7.38 22.37 5.13
C GLY A 25 6.62 21.52 6.16
N SER A 26 7.02 21.63 7.43
CA SER A 26 6.30 21.03 8.56
C SER A 26 5.07 21.85 8.95
N GLY A 27 3.99 21.17 9.32
CA GLY A 27 2.73 21.79 9.76
C GLY A 27 1.93 20.84 10.65
N THR A 28 0.60 20.99 10.65
CA THR A 28 -0.29 20.02 11.30
C THR A 28 -0.21 18.63 10.65
N VAL A 29 -0.63 17.58 11.37
CA VAL A 29 -0.57 16.20 10.86
C VAL A 29 -1.40 16.04 9.58
N GLU A 30 -2.58 16.66 9.50
CA GLU A 30 -3.41 16.67 8.28
C GLU A 30 -2.71 17.37 7.11
N GLU A 31 -2.08 18.53 7.35
CA GLU A 31 -1.35 19.28 6.32
C GLU A 31 -0.15 18.51 5.80
N MET A 32 0.61 17.85 6.68
CA MET A 32 1.73 16.99 6.31
C MET A 32 1.26 15.83 5.44
N ARG A 33 0.19 15.11 5.84
CA ARG A 33 -0.39 14.01 5.04
C ARG A 33 -0.85 14.47 3.66
N LYS A 34 -1.55 15.61 3.60
CA LYS A 34 -2.05 16.17 2.33
C LYS A 34 -0.91 16.59 1.41
N SER A 35 0.11 17.24 1.96
CA SER A 35 1.28 17.71 1.21
C SER A 35 2.13 16.53 0.71
N LEU A 36 2.38 15.52 1.55
CA LEU A 36 3.08 14.30 1.18
C LEU A 36 2.32 13.51 0.10
N ALA A 37 0.99 13.41 0.21
CA ALA A 37 0.17 12.74 -0.80
C ALA A 37 0.24 13.46 -2.15
N LYS A 38 0.22 14.80 -2.16
CA LYS A 38 0.41 15.60 -3.37
C LYS A 38 1.80 15.38 -3.97
N ALA A 39 2.85 15.36 -3.15
CA ALA A 39 4.22 15.12 -3.59
C ALA A 39 4.38 13.74 -4.24
N ILE A 40 3.92 12.67 -3.56
CA ILE A 40 3.97 11.31 -4.10
C ILE A 40 3.16 11.19 -5.41
N ARG A 41 2.02 11.90 -5.51
CA ARG A 41 1.26 11.93 -6.76
C ARG A 41 2.06 12.57 -7.90
N MET A 42 2.71 13.71 -7.66
CA MET A 42 3.55 14.39 -8.66
C MET A 42 4.77 13.54 -9.05
N GLU A 43 5.38 12.83 -8.09
CA GLU A 43 6.46 11.86 -8.34
C GLU A 43 5.99 10.73 -9.28
N ASN A 44 4.79 10.18 -9.03
CA ASN A 44 4.20 9.13 -9.88
C ASN A 44 3.82 9.63 -11.29
N GLU A 45 3.48 10.92 -11.42
CA GLU A 45 3.23 11.58 -12.70
C GLU A 45 4.54 11.91 -13.46
N GLY A 46 5.71 11.62 -12.87
CA GLY A 46 7.02 11.90 -13.47
C GLY A 46 7.46 13.35 -13.35
N THR A 47 6.74 14.18 -12.58
CA THR A 47 7.15 15.56 -12.30
C THR A 47 8.23 15.53 -11.22
N THR A 48 9.48 15.77 -11.62
CA THR A 48 10.61 15.80 -10.68
C THR A 48 10.58 17.10 -9.87
N LEU A 49 10.24 16.99 -8.59
CA LEU A 49 10.56 18.05 -7.63
C LEU A 49 12.08 18.05 -7.39
N PRO A 50 12.70 19.23 -7.20
CA PRO A 50 14.09 19.28 -6.76
C PRO A 50 14.18 18.62 -5.38
N ILE A 51 14.82 17.46 -5.32
CA ILE A 51 15.03 16.74 -4.07
C ILE A 51 16.12 17.48 -3.30
N PRO A 52 15.86 17.95 -2.07
CA PRO A 52 16.89 18.61 -1.28
C PRO A 52 18.01 17.63 -0.93
N THR A 53 19.15 18.16 -0.51
CA THR A 53 20.20 17.35 0.09
C THR A 53 19.63 16.59 1.29
N TYR A 54 19.93 15.30 1.36
CA TYR A 54 19.45 14.43 2.42
C TYR A 54 19.86 14.99 3.80
N PRO A 55 18.91 15.29 4.70
CA PRO A 55 19.19 16.09 5.89
C PRO A 55 19.72 15.29 7.09
N TYR A 56 19.73 13.95 7.02
CA TYR A 56 20.11 13.10 8.14
C TYR A 56 21.45 12.41 7.91
N THR A 57 22.12 12.12 9.02
CA THR A 57 23.31 11.27 9.04
C THR A 57 22.94 9.78 9.10
N PHE A 58 23.90 8.90 8.78
CA PHE A 58 23.69 7.46 8.87
C PHE A 58 23.33 7.02 10.30
N GLU A 59 24.02 7.57 11.31
CA GLU A 59 23.80 7.25 12.73
C GLU A 59 22.39 7.60 13.20
N GLU A 60 21.89 8.78 12.81
CA GLU A 60 20.53 9.23 13.14
C GLU A 60 19.46 8.30 12.55
N ASP A 61 19.67 7.83 11.32
CA ASP A 61 18.77 6.87 10.70
C ASP A 61 18.80 5.51 11.40
N MET A 62 19.99 5.01 11.76
CA MET A 62 20.12 3.71 12.40
C MET A 62 19.51 3.73 13.80
N LEU A 63 19.72 4.82 14.55
CA LEU A 63 19.09 5.01 15.86
C LEU A 63 17.57 5.02 15.76
N ALA A 64 17.01 5.77 14.80
CA ALA A 64 15.57 5.85 14.58
C ALA A 64 14.97 4.51 14.16
N ILE A 65 15.68 3.72 13.34
CA ILE A 65 15.23 2.39 12.93
C ILE A 65 15.26 1.43 14.12
N ARG A 66 16.38 1.35 14.86
CA ARG A 66 16.55 0.45 16.01
C ARG A 66 15.49 0.69 17.08
N THR A 67 15.22 1.95 17.40
CA THR A 67 14.20 2.34 18.39
C THR A 67 12.80 1.84 18.02
N LYS A 68 12.52 1.63 16.72
CA LYS A 68 11.22 1.16 16.24
C LYS A 68 11.10 -0.36 16.06
N ILE A 69 12.21 -1.10 16.08
CA ILE A 69 12.18 -2.55 15.86
C ILE A 69 11.45 -3.29 17.00
N GLU A 70 11.79 -3.01 18.25
CA GLU A 70 11.20 -3.69 19.43
C GLU A 70 9.67 -3.48 19.56
N PRO A 71 9.12 -2.27 19.38
CA PRO A 71 7.66 -2.07 19.35
C PRO A 71 6.97 -2.83 18.21
N ILE A 72 7.62 -3.00 17.06
CA ILE A 72 7.07 -3.75 15.92
C ILE A 72 7.02 -5.24 16.25
N GLU A 73 8.10 -5.81 16.80
CA GLU A 73 8.16 -7.19 17.27
C GLU A 73 7.03 -7.51 18.25
N THR A 74 6.87 -6.64 19.26
CA THR A 74 5.78 -6.76 20.24
C THR A 74 4.41 -6.65 19.57
N GLY A 75 4.27 -5.75 18.60
CA GLY A 75 3.03 -5.56 17.84
C GLY A 75 2.64 -6.77 16.98
N ILE A 76 3.63 -7.44 16.36
CA ILE A 76 3.44 -8.68 15.58
C ILE A 76 2.97 -9.81 16.50
N ALA A 77 3.63 -10.01 17.64
CA ALA A 77 3.26 -11.03 18.61
C ALA A 77 1.83 -10.83 19.16
N ALA A 78 1.42 -9.58 19.37
CA ALA A 78 0.10 -9.20 19.87
C ALA A 78 -1.03 -9.20 18.81
N LEU A 79 -0.73 -9.59 17.56
CA LEU A 79 -1.73 -9.61 16.50
C LEU A 79 -2.71 -10.78 16.69
N THR A 80 -4.01 -10.48 16.68
CA THR A 80 -5.10 -11.46 16.84
C THR A 80 -5.95 -11.64 15.59
N THR A 81 -5.85 -10.72 14.62
CA THR A 81 -6.71 -10.66 13.44
C THR A 81 -5.88 -10.27 12.21
N SER A 82 -5.93 -11.10 11.16
CA SER A 82 -5.11 -10.96 9.94
C SER A 82 -5.27 -9.60 9.24
N LYS A 83 -6.50 -9.10 9.11
CA LYS A 83 -6.79 -7.86 8.37
C LYS A 83 -7.15 -6.68 9.27
N SER A 84 -6.53 -6.62 10.44
CA SER A 84 -6.77 -5.52 11.37
C SER A 84 -6.11 -4.22 10.93
N ASN A 85 -6.63 -3.10 11.43
CA ASN A 85 -5.94 -1.81 11.31
C ASN A 85 -4.51 -1.86 11.88
N LYS A 86 -4.24 -2.75 12.85
CA LYS A 86 -2.91 -2.98 13.43
C LYS A 86 -1.97 -3.61 12.41
N HIS A 87 -2.41 -4.63 11.68
CA HIS A 87 -1.63 -5.24 10.60
C HIS A 87 -1.16 -4.20 9.59
N ILE A 88 -2.11 -3.43 9.02
CA ILE A 88 -1.81 -2.40 8.00
C ILE A 88 -0.83 -1.36 8.56
N LYS A 89 -0.97 -0.99 9.84
CA LYS A 89 -0.05 -0.06 10.50
C LYS A 89 1.36 -0.64 10.59
N LEU A 90 1.51 -1.88 11.06
CA LEU A 90 2.81 -2.57 11.16
C LEU A 90 3.47 -2.70 9.78
N GLU A 91 2.71 -3.14 8.78
CA GLU A 91 3.18 -3.25 7.39
C GLU A 91 3.64 -1.89 6.84
N THR A 92 2.87 -0.82 7.10
CA THR A 92 3.24 0.53 6.66
C THR A 92 4.51 1.01 7.35
N THR A 93 4.64 0.78 8.66
CA THR A 93 5.83 1.14 9.43
C THR A 93 7.06 0.38 8.95
N LEU A 94 6.97 -0.94 8.71
CA LEU A 94 8.06 -1.75 8.16
C LEU A 94 8.52 -1.25 6.79
N ASN A 95 7.57 -0.93 5.90
CA ASN A 95 7.88 -0.35 4.59
C ASN A 95 8.55 1.04 4.70
N HIS A 96 8.13 1.85 5.67
CA HIS A 96 8.77 3.13 5.96
C HIS A 96 10.21 2.95 6.45
N LEU A 97 10.46 2.03 7.41
CA LEU A 97 11.81 1.71 7.88
C LEU A 97 12.72 1.21 6.75
N LEU A 98 12.19 0.36 5.86
CA LEU A 98 12.91 -0.09 4.68
C LEU A 98 13.23 1.06 3.72
N GLY A 99 12.29 1.99 3.52
CA GLY A 99 12.50 3.21 2.75
C GLY A 99 13.60 4.09 3.33
N ARG A 100 13.62 4.26 4.65
CA ARG A 100 14.65 4.98 5.40
C ARG A 100 16.03 4.33 5.25
N LEU A 101 16.12 3.01 5.46
CA LEU A 101 17.35 2.24 5.30
C LEU A 101 17.92 2.25 3.86
N LYS A 102 17.06 2.40 2.85
CA LYS A 102 17.49 2.54 1.45
C LYS A 102 18.14 3.90 1.18
N ARG A 103 17.70 4.95 1.87
CA ARG A 103 18.22 6.31 1.71
C ARG A 103 19.47 6.56 2.55
N SER A 104 19.67 5.81 3.63
CA SER A 104 20.90 5.89 4.42
C SER A 104 22.12 5.53 3.55
N LYS A 105 23.16 6.38 3.60
CA LYS A 105 24.38 6.25 2.82
C LYS A 105 25.54 5.89 3.76
N PRO A 106 25.84 4.61 3.95
CA PRO A 106 26.99 4.22 4.75
C PRO A 106 28.28 4.68 4.09
N GLN A 107 29.25 5.13 4.88
CA GLN A 107 30.56 5.61 4.44
C GLN A 107 31.67 4.59 4.70
N ASN A 108 31.53 3.79 5.76
CA ASN A 108 32.55 2.85 6.25
C ASN A 108 32.08 1.39 6.12
N ASP A 109 33.01 0.44 6.06
CA ASP A 109 32.70 -1.00 6.00
C ASP A 109 31.87 -1.48 7.21
N ASP A 110 32.14 -0.92 8.38
CA ASP A 110 31.37 -1.19 9.60
C ASP A 110 29.90 -0.74 9.46
N GLU A 111 29.67 0.44 8.88
CA GLU A 111 28.31 0.96 8.62
C GLU A 111 27.59 0.12 7.55
N ILE A 112 28.30 -0.38 6.54
CA ILE A 112 27.75 -1.29 5.53
C ILE A 112 27.30 -2.60 6.19
N LYS A 113 28.12 -3.14 7.09
CA LYS A 113 27.81 -4.36 7.83
C LYS A 113 26.60 -4.14 8.74
N GLU A 114 26.57 -3.05 9.49
CA GLU A 114 25.46 -2.68 10.35
C GLU A 114 24.15 -2.53 9.54
N ARG A 115 24.20 -1.80 8.43
CA ARG A 115 23.04 -1.63 7.53
C ARG A 115 22.51 -2.97 7.04
N SER A 116 23.41 -3.90 6.72
CA SER A 116 23.05 -5.24 6.23
C SER A 116 22.40 -6.08 7.33
N GLU A 117 22.88 -5.99 8.57
CA GLU A 117 22.26 -6.66 9.72
C GLU A 117 20.85 -6.12 9.96
N VAL A 118 20.68 -4.80 9.98
CA VAL A 118 19.37 -4.15 10.16
C VAL A 118 18.41 -4.49 9.02
N LEU A 119 18.89 -4.55 7.78
CA LEU A 119 18.10 -5.00 6.63
C LEU A 119 17.59 -6.43 6.84
N GLY A 120 18.47 -7.34 7.27
CA GLY A 120 18.10 -8.73 7.59
C GLY A 120 17.01 -8.80 8.64
N LYS A 121 17.11 -8.01 9.72
CA LYS A 121 16.08 -7.93 10.76
C LYS A 121 14.73 -7.43 10.22
N ILE A 122 14.72 -6.34 9.44
CA ILE A 122 13.48 -5.81 8.86
C ILE A 122 12.80 -6.85 7.95
N LEU A 123 13.57 -7.55 7.11
CA LEU A 123 13.02 -8.58 6.21
C LEU A 123 12.48 -9.80 6.98
N ALA A 124 13.16 -10.19 8.07
CA ALA A 124 12.66 -11.23 8.97
C ALA A 124 11.31 -10.82 9.58
N LEU A 125 11.19 -9.60 10.10
CA LEU A 125 9.93 -9.10 10.67
C LEU A 125 8.79 -9.00 9.66
N MET A 126 9.08 -8.64 8.40
CA MET A 126 8.08 -8.68 7.32
C MET A 126 7.58 -10.10 7.08
N THR A 127 8.50 -11.07 7.04
CA THR A 127 8.16 -12.49 6.88
C THR A 127 7.36 -13.03 8.06
N ASP A 128 7.73 -12.64 9.28
CA ASP A 128 7.04 -13.04 10.51
C ASP A 128 5.61 -12.47 10.57
N LEU A 129 5.43 -11.21 10.15
CA LEU A 129 4.12 -10.58 10.04
C LEU A 129 3.22 -11.35 9.06
N ASP A 130 3.74 -11.69 7.88
CA ASP A 130 2.99 -12.45 6.86
C ASP A 130 2.61 -13.85 7.37
N ASN A 131 3.58 -14.59 7.94
CA ASN A 131 3.34 -15.90 8.53
C ASN A 131 2.27 -15.86 9.63
N ARG A 132 2.35 -14.86 10.51
CA ARG A 132 1.38 -14.69 11.60
C ARG A 132 -0.02 -14.40 11.08
N CYS A 133 -0.15 -13.61 10.01
CA CYS A 133 -1.43 -13.38 9.35
C CYS A 133 -2.01 -14.67 8.77
N GLU A 134 -1.19 -15.48 8.10
CA GLU A 134 -1.63 -16.78 7.58
C GLU A 134 -2.09 -17.74 8.69
N GLU A 135 -1.36 -17.80 9.81
CA GLU A 135 -1.74 -18.60 10.98
C GLU A 135 -3.12 -18.21 11.52
N ILE A 136 -3.37 -16.90 11.65
CA ILE A 136 -4.64 -16.38 12.14
C ILE A 136 -5.78 -16.70 11.15
N GLU A 137 -5.54 -16.58 9.84
CA GLU A 137 -6.55 -16.95 8.83
C GLU A 137 -6.88 -18.45 8.87
N LYS A 138 -5.87 -19.31 9.03
CA LYS A 138 -6.06 -20.76 9.20
C LYS A 138 -6.89 -21.06 10.45
N GLN A 139 -6.60 -20.41 11.59
CA GLN A 139 -7.37 -20.60 12.82
C GLN A 139 -8.84 -20.17 12.68
N GLN A 140 -9.12 -19.09 11.92
CA GLN A 140 -10.49 -18.64 11.67
C GLN A 140 -11.27 -19.58 10.75
N GLN A 141 -10.61 -20.28 9.82
CA GLN A 141 -11.26 -21.24 8.92
C GLN A 141 -11.64 -22.56 9.61
N ILE A 142 -10.94 -22.94 10.68
CA ILE A 142 -11.17 -24.21 11.39
C ILE A 142 -12.48 -24.19 12.19
N VAL A 143 -13.08 -23.02 12.45
CA VAL A 143 -14.36 -22.94 13.13
C VAL A 143 -15.45 -23.49 12.20
N PRO A 144 -16.03 -24.68 12.48
CA PRO A 144 -16.94 -25.35 11.55
C PRO A 144 -18.19 -24.50 11.31
N ALA A 145 -18.59 -24.38 10.05
CA ALA A 145 -19.76 -23.62 9.62
C ALA A 145 -21.08 -24.02 10.32
N GLU A 146 -21.10 -25.17 11.01
CA GLU A 146 -22.27 -25.68 11.72
C GLU A 146 -22.70 -24.81 12.92
N LEU A 147 -21.79 -24.05 13.55
CA LEU A 147 -22.16 -23.16 14.67
C LEU A 147 -22.77 -21.82 14.22
N SER A 148 -22.60 -21.42 12.95
CA SER A 148 -23.13 -20.15 12.44
C SER A 148 -24.61 -20.20 12.06
N ILE A 149 -25.21 -21.39 11.97
CA ILE A 149 -26.60 -21.56 11.53
C ILE A 149 -27.60 -21.33 12.68
N LEU A 150 -27.18 -21.50 13.95
CA LEU A 150 -28.09 -21.38 15.10
C LEU A 150 -28.37 -19.92 15.54
N GLU A 151 -27.53 -18.97 15.18
CA GLU A 151 -27.64 -17.58 15.68
C GLU A 151 -28.66 -16.72 14.91
N ASN A 152 -29.11 -17.16 13.74
CA ASN A 152 -30.12 -16.45 12.93
C ASN A 152 -31.58 -16.85 13.22
N ARG A 153 -31.85 -17.65 14.26
CA ARG A 153 -33.21 -18.14 14.59
C ARG A 153 -33.84 -17.57 15.86
N MET A 154 -33.24 -16.58 16.52
CA MET A 154 -33.96 -15.88 17.58
C MET A 154 -34.85 -14.77 17.00
N PRO A 155 -36.19 -14.85 17.12
CA PRO A 155 -37.07 -13.76 16.75
C PRO A 155 -36.71 -12.53 17.60
N ARG A 156 -36.38 -11.42 16.93
CA ARG A 156 -36.28 -10.11 17.58
C ARG A 156 -37.66 -9.78 18.14
N HIS A 157 -37.88 -10.08 19.42
CA HIS A 157 -39.00 -9.52 20.15
C HIS A 157 -38.78 -8.01 20.22
N SER A 158 -39.58 -7.29 19.42
CA SER A 158 -39.87 -5.88 19.61
C SER A 158 -40.57 -5.75 20.96
N SER A 159 -39.85 -5.27 21.96
CA SER A 159 -40.37 -4.92 23.27
C SER A 159 -39.48 -3.78 23.74
N PHE A 160 -39.96 -2.67 24.26
CA PHE A 160 -41.28 -2.19 24.60
C PHE A 160 -41.00 -0.72 24.96
N GLU A 161 -41.74 0.22 24.39
CA GLU A 161 -41.69 1.62 24.80
C GLU A 161 -42.08 1.69 26.29
N GLN A 162 -41.22 2.26 27.12
CA GLN A 162 -41.63 2.70 28.45
C GLN A 162 -41.07 4.09 28.73
N ASP A 163 -41.88 5.03 28.25
CA ASP A 163 -42.12 6.39 28.75
C ASP A 163 -42.19 6.43 30.29
N PHE A 164 -41.28 7.18 30.94
CA PHE A 164 -41.34 7.83 32.26
C PHE A 164 -40.03 8.64 32.41
N GLY A 165 -39.98 9.89 32.83
CA GLY A 165 -41.00 10.80 33.31
C GLY A 165 -40.39 12.19 33.48
N ASP A 166 -41.30 13.13 33.56
CA ASP A 166 -41.15 14.55 33.86
C ASP A 166 -40.44 14.78 35.20
N GLY A 167 -39.58 15.79 35.26
CA GLY A 167 -38.77 16.11 36.43
C GLY A 167 -38.05 17.43 36.27
N ASP A 168 -38.82 18.51 36.37
CA ASP A 168 -38.33 19.86 36.67
C ASP A 168 -37.57 19.85 38.00
N GLU A 169 -36.29 20.22 37.99
CA GLU A 169 -35.68 20.94 39.10
C GLU A 169 -34.49 21.77 38.59
N GLU A 170 -34.43 22.97 39.14
CA GLU A 170 -33.78 24.17 38.63
C GLU A 170 -32.37 24.32 39.21
N GLU A 171 -31.56 25.09 38.49
CA GLU A 171 -30.34 25.80 38.91
C GLU A 171 -28.93 25.19 38.73
N ASN A 172 -28.17 25.94 37.92
CA ASN A 172 -26.74 26.23 37.98
C ASN A 172 -25.74 25.09 37.69
N GLU A 173 -25.26 25.05 36.44
CA GLU A 173 -23.81 25.06 36.16
C GLU A 173 -23.51 25.36 34.67
N VAL A 174 -22.41 26.08 34.46
CA VAL A 174 -21.95 26.66 33.18
C VAL A 174 -21.61 25.58 32.16
N SER A 175 -22.29 25.61 31.01
CA SER A 175 -22.08 24.69 29.88
C SER A 175 -20.71 24.82 29.20
N PRO A 176 -20.03 23.72 28.87
CA PRO A 176 -19.19 23.65 27.69
C PRO A 176 -20.02 23.33 26.43
N PRO A 177 -19.56 23.72 25.22
CA PRO A 177 -20.33 23.53 23.99
C PRO A 177 -20.50 22.05 23.64
N ILE A 178 -21.75 21.60 23.66
CA ILE A 178 -22.21 20.28 23.22
C ILE A 178 -22.15 20.24 21.69
N PHE A 179 -21.22 19.46 21.14
CA PHE A 179 -21.19 19.13 19.72
C PHE A 179 -22.27 18.09 19.42
N ASP A 180 -23.22 18.51 18.61
CA ASP A 180 -24.34 17.72 18.10
C ASP A 180 -23.85 16.50 17.29
N ARG A 181 -23.94 15.30 17.89
CA ARG A 181 -23.66 14.02 17.22
C ARG A 181 -24.96 13.49 16.62
N THR A 182 -25.40 14.11 15.54
CA THR A 182 -26.37 13.49 14.64
C THR A 182 -25.73 12.29 13.93
N ALA A 183 -26.49 11.19 13.95
CA ALA A 183 -26.09 9.87 13.50
C ALA A 183 -25.69 9.84 12.01
N VAL A 184 -24.41 9.61 11.75
CA VAL A 184 -23.93 9.18 10.42
C VAL A 184 -24.00 7.65 10.37
N SER A 185 -25.17 7.13 10.01
CA SER A 185 -25.31 5.76 9.52
C SER A 185 -24.50 5.61 8.23
N GLN A 186 -23.28 5.09 8.34
CA GLN A 186 -22.50 4.64 7.18
C GLN A 186 -23.13 3.34 6.66
N THR A 187 -24.07 3.49 5.74
CA THR A 187 -24.41 2.46 4.77
C THR A 187 -23.16 2.13 3.96
N LEU A 188 -22.53 1.01 4.28
CA LEU A 188 -21.51 0.38 3.44
C LEU A 188 -22.18 -0.09 2.15
N ALA A 189 -22.36 0.84 1.22
CA ALA A 189 -22.74 0.53 -0.15
C ALA A 189 -21.65 -0.36 -0.73
N ARG A 190 -22.00 -1.64 -0.91
CA ARG A 190 -21.20 -2.65 -1.59
C ARG A 190 -20.97 -2.14 -3.01
N VAL A 191 -19.81 -1.51 -3.25
CA VAL A 191 -19.45 -0.99 -4.57
C VAL A 191 -19.17 -2.20 -5.46
N HIS A 192 -20.21 -2.70 -6.13
CA HIS A 192 -20.04 -3.53 -7.30
C HIS A 192 -19.36 -2.66 -8.37
N ALA A 193 -18.03 -2.72 -8.42
CA ALA A 193 -17.26 -2.11 -9.48
C ALA A 193 -17.69 -2.78 -10.79
N LYS A 194 -18.55 -2.08 -11.55
CA LYS A 194 -18.95 -2.50 -12.89
C LYS A 194 -17.67 -2.56 -13.72
N SER A 195 -17.41 -3.71 -14.36
CA SER A 195 -16.27 -3.86 -15.25
C SER A 195 -16.28 -2.73 -16.27
N MET A 196 -15.21 -1.93 -16.28
CA MET A 196 -15.08 -0.85 -17.26
C MET A 196 -14.61 -1.46 -18.59
N PRO A 197 -15.41 -1.36 -19.67
CA PRO A 197 -15.01 -1.90 -20.95
C PRO A 197 -13.77 -1.18 -21.49
N VAL A 198 -12.89 -1.94 -22.16
CA VAL A 198 -11.51 -1.54 -22.54
C VAL A 198 -11.43 -0.20 -23.26
N TYR A 199 -12.41 0.13 -24.12
CA TYR A 199 -12.43 1.39 -24.85
C TYR A 199 -12.60 2.64 -23.96
N LYS A 200 -13.04 2.49 -22.70
CA LYS A 200 -13.15 3.57 -21.71
C LYS A 200 -11.88 3.78 -20.88
N TRP A 201 -10.83 2.99 -21.10
CA TRP A 201 -9.59 3.10 -20.33
C TRP A 201 -8.71 4.29 -20.74
N GLY A 202 -9.13 5.07 -21.75
CA GLY A 202 -8.34 6.20 -22.25
C GLY A 202 -7.05 5.76 -22.95
N LEU A 203 -6.89 4.47 -23.25
CA LEU A 203 -5.80 3.95 -24.07
C LEU A 203 -6.02 4.36 -25.52
N GLN A 204 -5.45 5.50 -25.90
CA GLN A 204 -5.29 5.87 -27.29
C GLN A 204 -4.01 5.22 -27.81
N PHE A 205 -4.15 4.12 -28.56
CA PHE A 205 -3.04 3.65 -29.39
C PHE A 205 -2.84 4.71 -30.46
N SER A 206 -1.75 5.48 -30.34
CA SER A 206 -1.30 6.40 -31.37
C SER A 206 -0.79 5.60 -32.58
N GLY A 207 -1.72 4.92 -33.25
CA GLY A 207 -1.56 4.41 -34.60
C GLY A 207 -1.50 5.60 -35.55
N GLY A 208 -0.47 6.44 -35.41
CA GLY A 208 -0.04 7.28 -36.52
C GLY A 208 0.18 6.34 -37.71
N LYS A 209 -0.13 6.81 -38.92
CA LYS A 209 0.14 6.09 -40.18
C LYS A 209 1.62 5.71 -40.38
N GLN A 210 2.47 5.96 -39.39
CA GLN A 210 3.85 5.51 -39.25
C GLN A 210 4.00 4.19 -38.46
N GLY A 211 2.95 3.35 -38.36
CA GLY A 211 3.07 1.92 -38.07
C GLY A 211 3.83 1.13 -39.17
N GLY A 212 4.78 1.77 -39.84
CA GLY A 212 5.77 1.16 -40.71
C GLY A 212 6.95 0.62 -39.88
N LYS A 213 7.91 0.02 -40.58
CA LYS A 213 9.06 -0.78 -40.12
C LYS A 213 9.92 -0.23 -38.96
N ASN A 214 9.64 0.98 -38.47
CA ASN A 214 10.44 1.70 -37.47
C ASN A 214 9.78 1.77 -36.08
N GLY A 215 8.50 1.39 -35.94
CA GLY A 215 7.78 1.42 -34.64
C GLY A 215 7.93 0.15 -33.80
N PHE A 216 8.55 -0.89 -34.37
CA PHE A 216 8.84 -2.14 -33.69
C PHE A 216 10.36 -2.27 -33.54
N ILE A 217 10.82 -2.88 -32.44
CA ILE A 217 12.20 -3.38 -32.36
C ILE A 217 12.45 -4.18 -33.65
N PRO A 218 13.54 -3.93 -34.39
CA PRO A 218 13.85 -4.71 -35.59
C PRO A 218 13.66 -6.21 -35.31
N GLY A 219 12.86 -6.88 -36.15
CA GLY A 219 12.53 -8.29 -36.00
C GLY A 219 11.32 -8.63 -35.12
N ALA A 220 10.75 -7.73 -34.31
CA ALA A 220 9.59 -8.05 -33.46
C ALA A 220 8.33 -8.44 -34.25
N LEU A 221 8.23 -8.01 -35.52
CA LEU A 221 7.21 -8.45 -36.47
C LEU A 221 7.17 -9.98 -36.70
N THR A 222 8.25 -10.71 -36.39
CA THR A 222 8.25 -12.18 -36.45
C THR A 222 7.48 -12.85 -35.31
N ILE A 223 7.25 -12.13 -34.20
CA ILE A 223 6.43 -12.62 -33.08
C ILE A 223 4.94 -12.43 -33.38
N PHE A 224 4.58 -11.42 -34.19
CA PHE A 224 3.19 -10.99 -34.42
C PHE A 224 2.69 -11.26 -35.85
N ARG A 225 3.35 -12.15 -36.60
CA ARG A 225 2.96 -12.40 -38.00
C ARG A 225 1.78 -13.35 -38.05
N SER A 226 0.58 -12.79 -38.01
CA SER A 226 -0.64 -13.57 -38.19
C SER A 226 -0.82 -14.02 -39.62
N GLY A 227 -1.15 -15.30 -39.79
CA GLY A 227 -1.64 -15.83 -41.08
C GLY A 227 -3.11 -15.49 -41.32
N THR A 228 -3.78 -14.92 -40.32
CA THR A 228 -5.22 -14.68 -40.32
C THR A 228 -5.53 -13.19 -40.20
N LYS A 229 -6.71 -12.77 -40.67
CA LYS A 229 -7.16 -11.37 -40.61
C LYS A 229 -7.84 -11.02 -39.27
N SER A 230 -7.96 -11.97 -38.34
CA SER A 230 -8.53 -11.73 -37.02
C SER A 230 -7.47 -11.13 -36.11
N GLY A 231 -7.78 -10.00 -35.47
CA GLY A 231 -6.91 -9.34 -34.49
C GLY A 231 -6.84 -10.05 -33.13
N ASP A 232 -7.04 -11.37 -33.11
CA ASP A 232 -6.92 -12.21 -31.93
C ASP A 232 -5.61 -13.00 -32.03
N TYR A 233 -4.67 -12.69 -31.15
CA TYR A 233 -3.26 -13.09 -31.26
C TYR A 233 -2.86 -14.17 -30.23
N HIS A 234 -3.80 -14.65 -29.43
CA HIS A 234 -3.48 -15.52 -28.29
C HIS A 234 -2.97 -16.90 -28.72
N ASP A 235 -3.45 -17.44 -29.85
CA ASP A 235 -3.07 -18.78 -30.31
C ASP A 235 -1.76 -18.81 -31.12
N GLU A 236 -1.34 -17.66 -31.67
CA GLU A 236 -0.16 -17.56 -32.54
C GLU A 236 1.11 -17.12 -31.78
N MET A 237 0.97 -16.66 -30.53
CA MET A 237 2.07 -16.41 -29.59
C MET A 237 2.52 -17.71 -28.90
N ASN A 238 3.24 -18.57 -29.62
CA ASN A 238 3.86 -19.75 -29.02
C ASN A 238 5.35 -19.54 -28.69
N ALA A 239 5.82 -20.29 -27.69
CA ALA A 239 7.21 -20.26 -27.20
C ALA A 239 8.24 -20.47 -28.33
N SER A 240 7.88 -21.25 -29.36
CA SER A 240 8.75 -21.53 -30.50
C SER A 240 9.03 -20.28 -31.35
N ASN A 241 8.05 -19.40 -31.55
CA ASN A 241 8.26 -18.14 -32.28
C ASN A 241 9.12 -17.15 -31.47
N PHE A 242 8.93 -17.11 -30.15
CA PHE A 242 9.77 -16.32 -29.25
C PHE A 242 11.23 -16.79 -29.27
N LEU A 243 11.47 -18.10 -29.23
CA LEU A 243 12.81 -18.69 -29.31
C LEU A 243 13.52 -18.37 -30.64
N LYS A 244 12.79 -18.43 -31.77
CA LYS A 244 13.32 -18.04 -33.09
C LYS A 244 13.71 -16.57 -33.13
N TRP A 245 12.86 -15.69 -32.60
CA TRP A 245 13.17 -14.26 -32.52
C TRP A 245 14.43 -14.02 -31.67
N ARG A 246 14.52 -14.68 -30.51
CA ARG A 246 15.68 -14.58 -29.61
C ARG A 246 16.98 -15.06 -30.27
N GLN A 247 16.95 -16.19 -30.97
CA GLN A 247 18.13 -16.74 -31.68
C GLN A 247 18.57 -15.85 -32.84
N ALA A 248 17.64 -15.25 -33.57
CA ALA A 248 17.95 -14.35 -34.67
C ALA A 248 18.58 -13.02 -34.20
N HIS A 249 18.42 -12.66 -32.92
CA HIS A 249 18.92 -11.43 -32.32
C HIS A 249 19.91 -11.70 -31.18
N ASP A 250 20.62 -12.84 -31.24
CA ASP A 250 21.67 -13.15 -30.28
C ASP A 250 22.83 -12.14 -30.47
N TYR A 251 22.83 -11.10 -29.64
CA TYR A 251 23.77 -9.99 -29.62
C TYR A 251 25.18 -10.49 -29.26
N LYS A 252 25.91 -11.01 -30.24
CA LYS A 252 27.37 -11.24 -30.13
C LYS A 252 28.23 -10.04 -30.53
N ALA A 253 27.65 -8.85 -30.72
CA ALA A 253 28.38 -7.71 -31.30
C ALA A 253 28.20 -6.37 -30.57
N LEU A 254 27.98 -6.37 -29.25
CA LEU A 254 28.01 -5.14 -28.44
C LEU A 254 28.66 -5.34 -27.07
N PHE A 255 29.75 -6.11 -27.01
CA PHE A 255 30.81 -6.00 -26.01
C PHE A 255 32.16 -6.23 -26.67
#